data_AF-H7EJL4-F1
#
_entry.id   AF-H7EJL4-F1
#
_cell.length_a   1.000
_cell.length_b   1.000
_cell.length_c   1.000
_cell.angle_alpha   90.00
_cell.angle_beta   90.00
_cell.angle_gamma   90.00
#
_symmetry.space_group_name_H-M   'P 1'
#
loop_
_entity.id
_entity.type
_entity.pdbx_description
1 polymer ?
#
loop_
_entity_poly.entity_id
_entity_poly.type
_entity_poly.pdbx_seq_one_letter_code
_entity_poly.pdbx_strand_id
1 'polypeptide(L)'
;MADQISVVGTVILMMIVDFKQMAVEFKKFFGLSSTQNFPALSIAENTLCQADTNFEFNVIADADWDCKESVQAYYKHRANLHEICIKESVYERARSGDRSALYSIAHEISHWGLINYFKLNLGLQEFERLDTVSKAVFMNIHENIADLLTSLLVFSEEELLKAQSAGDFDFGSCMGKDQISLALFYCQNHKVLAENFMKNIVPKIMAQNKQTELQRRIG
;
A
#
# COMPACT_ATOMS: atom_id res chain seq x y z
N MET A 1 3.25 18.32 -12.21
CA MET A 1 2.24 18.89 -11.28
C MET A 1 1.47 17.79 -10.57
N ALA A 2 0.90 16.81 -11.28
CA ALA A 2 0.23 15.65 -10.68
C ALA A 2 1.14 14.88 -9.69
N ASP A 3 2.40 14.63 -10.04
CA ASP A 3 3.34 13.88 -9.18
C ASP A 3 3.67 14.62 -7.86
N GLN A 4 3.80 15.95 -7.92
CA GLN A 4 4.01 16.76 -6.72
C GLN A 4 2.79 16.74 -5.80
N ILE A 5 1.59 16.79 -6.39
CA ILE A 5 0.33 16.70 -5.63
C ILE A 5 0.18 15.31 -5.01
N SER A 6 0.53 14.23 -5.73
CA SER A 6 0.48 12.88 -5.17
C SER A 6 1.46 12.69 -4.02
N VAL A 7 2.69 13.19 -4.13
CA VAL A 7 3.66 13.14 -3.02
C VAL A 7 3.12 13.87 -1.78
N VAL A 8 2.54 15.05 -1.95
CA VAL A 8 1.91 15.79 -0.83
C VAL A 8 0.74 15.01 -0.24
N GLY A 9 -0.11 14.41 -1.09
CA GLY A 9 -1.23 13.58 -0.65
C GLY A 9 -0.79 12.34 0.14
N THR A 10 0.25 11.65 -0.32
CA THR A 10 0.87 10.51 0.37
C THR A 10 1.38 10.94 1.75
N VAL A 11 2.11 12.05 1.86
CA VAL A 11 2.61 12.57 3.14
C VAL A 11 1.45 12.93 4.09
N ILE A 12 0.38 13.54 3.58
CA ILE A 12 -0.82 13.83 4.38
C ILE A 12 -1.44 12.52 4.90
N LEU A 13 -1.55 11.48 4.09
CA LEU A 13 -2.04 10.18 4.58
C LEU A 13 -1.12 9.58 5.64
N MET A 14 0.20 9.65 5.47
CA MET A 14 1.18 9.20 6.46
C MET A 14 1.12 9.97 7.78
N MET A 15 0.57 11.18 7.77
CA MET A 15 0.32 11.99 8.97
C MET A 15 -0.96 11.58 9.71
N ILE A 16 -1.93 10.98 9.03
CA ILE A 16 -3.27 10.68 9.55
C ILE A 16 -3.43 9.20 9.87
N VAL A 17 -2.77 8.34 9.09
CA VAL A 17 -2.85 6.89 9.18
C VAL A 17 -1.56 6.33 9.78
N ASP A 18 -1.71 5.52 10.82
CA ASP A 18 -0.61 4.73 11.37
C ASP A 18 -0.42 3.46 10.53
N PHE A 19 0.40 3.55 9.49
CA PHE A 19 0.73 2.43 8.60
C PHE A 19 1.51 1.31 9.30
N LYS A 20 2.20 1.60 10.41
CA LYS A 20 2.83 0.53 11.21
C LYS A 20 1.77 -0.29 11.92
N GLN A 21 0.83 0.39 12.57
CA GLN A 21 -0.30 -0.28 13.20
C GLN A 21 -1.13 -1.04 12.16
N MET A 22 -1.38 -0.44 10.99
CA MET A 22 -2.04 -1.12 9.87
C MET A 22 -1.30 -2.39 9.46
N ALA A 23 0.03 -2.34 9.24
CA ALA A 23 0.81 -3.52 8.90
C ALA A 23 0.72 -4.62 9.97
N VAL A 24 0.72 -4.26 11.26
CA VAL A 24 0.54 -5.20 12.37
C VAL A 24 -0.84 -5.84 12.36
N GLU A 25 -1.90 -5.06 12.18
CA GLU A 25 -3.28 -5.55 12.08
C GLU A 25 -3.46 -6.46 10.85
N PHE A 26 -2.81 -6.10 9.75
CA PHE A 26 -2.85 -6.87 8.53
C PHE A 26 -2.12 -8.21 8.67
N LYS A 27 -0.97 -8.25 9.34
CA LYS A 27 -0.32 -9.52 9.72
C LYS A 27 -1.22 -10.37 10.61
N LYS A 28 -1.88 -9.77 11.61
CA LYS A 28 -2.81 -10.49 12.50
C LYS A 28 -4.00 -11.07 11.76
N PHE A 29 -4.54 -10.35 10.78
CA PHE A 29 -5.62 -10.84 9.93
C PHE A 29 -5.25 -12.17 9.24
N PHE A 30 -4.00 -12.30 8.81
CA PHE A 30 -3.46 -13.55 8.25
C PHE A 30 -2.94 -14.55 9.29
N GLY A 31 -3.22 -14.33 10.58
CA GLY A 31 -2.77 -15.22 11.66
C GLY A 31 -1.27 -15.18 11.94
N LEU A 32 -0.57 -14.13 11.51
CA LEU A 32 0.87 -13.96 11.69
C LEU A 32 1.19 -13.13 12.94
N SER A 33 2.32 -13.43 13.58
CA SER A 33 2.90 -12.50 14.56
C SER A 33 3.56 -11.30 13.85
N SER A 34 3.76 -10.20 14.57
CA SER A 34 4.42 -9.00 14.04
C SER A 34 5.85 -9.26 13.54
N THR A 35 6.53 -10.22 14.14
CA THR A 35 7.92 -10.60 13.85
C THR A 35 8.07 -11.69 12.78
N GLN A 36 6.97 -12.29 12.32
CA GLN A 36 7.03 -13.35 11.31
C GLN A 36 7.28 -12.75 9.92
N ASN A 37 8.09 -13.44 9.12
CA ASN A 37 8.25 -13.16 7.70
C ASN A 37 6.89 -13.25 7.00
N PHE A 38 6.61 -12.31 6.10
CA PHE A 38 5.35 -12.27 5.37
C PHE A 38 5.33 -13.34 4.26
N PRO A 39 4.53 -14.42 4.36
CA PRO A 39 4.54 -15.51 3.40
C PRO A 39 3.62 -15.17 2.22
N ALA A 40 4.01 -14.16 1.44
CA ALA A 40 3.19 -13.52 0.40
C ALA A 40 2.51 -14.55 -0.54
N LEU A 41 3.29 -15.48 -1.08
CA LEU A 41 2.76 -16.50 -1.99
C LEU A 41 1.70 -17.39 -1.31
N SER A 42 1.99 -17.89 -0.11
CA SER A 42 1.04 -18.73 0.63
C SER A 42 -0.26 -17.97 0.99
N ILE A 43 -0.15 -16.67 1.30
CA ILE A 43 -1.31 -15.82 1.57
C ILE A 43 -2.17 -15.66 0.32
N ALA A 44 -1.55 -15.35 -0.82
CA ALA A 44 -2.27 -15.15 -2.07
C ALA A 44 -2.95 -16.44 -2.55
N GLU A 45 -2.27 -17.58 -2.48
CA GLU A 45 -2.80 -18.87 -2.95
C GLU A 45 -3.92 -19.41 -2.06
N ASN A 46 -3.83 -19.21 -0.74
CA ASN A 46 -4.68 -19.93 0.21
C ASN A 46 -5.54 -18.99 1.06
N THR A 47 -4.92 -18.02 1.72
CA THR A 47 -5.61 -17.25 2.77
C THR A 47 -6.57 -16.22 2.20
N LEU A 48 -6.20 -15.54 1.11
CA LEU A 48 -7.10 -14.58 0.45
C LEU A 48 -8.31 -15.27 -0.19
N CYS A 49 -8.09 -16.39 -0.87
CA CYS A 49 -9.16 -17.21 -1.44
C CYS A 49 -10.18 -17.70 -0.39
N GLN A 50 -9.76 -17.84 0.88
CA GLN A 50 -10.64 -18.21 2.00
C GLN A 50 -11.35 -16.99 2.63
N ALA A 51 -10.64 -15.86 2.71
CA ALA A 51 -11.13 -14.65 3.34
C ALA A 51 -12.12 -13.86 2.45
N ASP A 52 -12.02 -14.03 1.14
CA ASP A 52 -12.78 -13.30 0.14
C ASP A 52 -13.24 -14.28 -0.94
N THR A 53 -14.54 -14.60 -0.93
CA THR A 53 -15.12 -15.61 -1.83
C THR A 53 -15.10 -15.21 -3.30
N ASN A 54 -14.86 -13.93 -3.59
CA ASN A 54 -14.73 -13.40 -4.94
C ASN A 54 -13.26 -13.22 -5.34
N PHE A 55 -12.32 -13.67 -4.51
CA PHE A 55 -10.91 -13.55 -4.76
C PHE A 55 -10.39 -14.71 -5.61
N GLU A 56 -9.60 -14.38 -6.63
CA GLU A 56 -8.90 -15.33 -7.48
C GLU A 56 -7.39 -15.02 -7.53
N PHE A 57 -6.57 -16.07 -7.46
CA PHE A 57 -5.13 -15.98 -7.69
C PHE A 57 -4.78 -16.65 -9.02
N ASN A 58 -4.42 -15.84 -10.00
CA ASN A 58 -4.29 -16.26 -11.40
C ASN A 58 -2.82 -16.21 -11.85
N VAL A 59 -2.26 -17.38 -12.17
CA VAL A 59 -0.93 -17.48 -12.81
C VAL A 59 -1.12 -17.48 -14.32
N ILE A 60 -0.57 -16.48 -14.99
CA ILE A 60 -0.70 -16.27 -16.44
C ILE A 60 0.60 -16.68 -17.11
N ALA A 61 0.52 -17.57 -18.11
CA ALA A 61 1.67 -18.00 -18.89
C ALA A 61 2.40 -16.79 -19.49
N ASP A 62 3.73 -16.85 -19.54
CA ASP A 62 4.55 -15.72 -20.02
C ASP A 62 4.19 -15.28 -21.44
N ALA A 63 3.74 -16.21 -22.29
CA ALA A 63 3.31 -15.94 -23.67
C ALA A 63 1.96 -15.21 -23.75
N ASP A 64 1.12 -15.32 -22.72
CA ASP A 64 -0.21 -14.72 -22.63
C ASP A 64 -0.22 -13.41 -21.82
N TRP A 65 0.96 -12.95 -21.38
CA TRP A 65 1.12 -11.74 -20.58
C TRP A 65 0.97 -10.46 -21.41
N ASP A 66 -0.26 -9.97 -21.54
CA ASP A 66 -0.61 -8.75 -22.30
C ASP A 66 -0.36 -7.42 -21.54
N CYS A 67 0.65 -7.41 -20.66
CA CYS A 67 1.09 -6.22 -19.93
C CYS A 67 2.50 -5.82 -20.35
N LYS A 68 2.92 -4.60 -19.99
CA LYS A 68 4.31 -4.18 -20.20
C LYS A 68 5.26 -5.18 -19.52
N GLU A 69 6.40 -5.45 -20.15
CA GLU A 69 7.39 -6.41 -19.65
C GLU A 69 7.87 -6.10 -18.22
N SER A 70 7.87 -4.82 -17.84
CA SER A 70 8.23 -4.36 -16.49
C SER A 70 7.20 -4.70 -15.41
N VAL A 71 5.97 -5.06 -15.78
CA VAL A 71 4.90 -5.42 -14.85
C VAL A 71 5.01 -6.91 -14.53
N GLN A 72 5.30 -7.22 -13.27
CA GLN A 72 5.52 -8.60 -12.80
C GLN A 72 4.23 -9.26 -12.29
N ALA A 73 3.36 -8.46 -11.70
CA ALA A 73 2.05 -8.83 -11.21
C ALA A 73 1.14 -7.60 -11.28
N TYR A 74 -0.18 -7.80 -11.16
CA TYR A 74 -1.13 -6.72 -10.95
C TYR A 74 -2.35 -7.20 -10.17
N TYR A 75 -2.92 -6.30 -9.39
CA TYR A 75 -4.20 -6.48 -8.73
C TYR A 75 -5.31 -5.78 -9.51
N LYS A 76 -6.47 -6.43 -9.56
CA LYS A 76 -7.66 -5.89 -10.21
C LYS A 76 -8.86 -6.04 -9.30
N HIS A 77 -9.56 -4.94 -9.15
CA HIS A 77 -10.72 -4.84 -8.27
C HIS A 77 -11.98 -4.51 -9.08
N ARG A 78 -12.96 -5.41 -9.04
CA ARG A 78 -14.31 -5.23 -9.60
C ARG A 78 -15.33 -5.68 -8.56
N ALA A 79 -16.57 -5.19 -8.66
CA ALA A 79 -17.63 -5.45 -7.68
C ALA A 79 -17.83 -6.94 -7.30
N ASN A 80 -17.58 -7.87 -8.23
CA ASN A 80 -17.78 -9.31 -8.03
C ASN A 80 -16.52 -10.15 -8.30
N LEU A 81 -15.35 -9.51 -8.50
CA LEU A 81 -14.12 -10.23 -8.79
C LEU A 81 -12.93 -9.40 -8.32
N HIS A 82 -12.17 -9.98 -7.40
CA HIS A 82 -10.89 -9.44 -6.94
C HIS A 82 -9.82 -10.42 -7.40
N GLU A 83 -8.88 -9.99 -8.23
CA GLU A 83 -7.87 -10.92 -8.74
C GLU A 83 -6.47 -10.35 -8.61
N ILE A 84 -5.54 -11.20 -8.15
CA ILE A 84 -4.11 -10.98 -8.34
C ILE A 84 -3.69 -11.85 -9.52
N CYS A 85 -3.18 -11.20 -10.56
CA CYS A 85 -2.62 -11.86 -11.71
C CYS A 85 -1.10 -11.76 -11.65
N ILE A 86 -0.40 -12.88 -11.80
CA ILE A 86 1.06 -12.93 -11.78
C ILE A 86 1.59 -13.63 -13.03
N LYS A 87 2.68 -13.08 -13.58
CA LYS A 87 3.40 -13.70 -14.69
C LYS A 87 4.03 -15.02 -14.24
N GLU A 88 3.90 -16.08 -15.02
CA GLU A 88 4.35 -17.44 -14.68
C GLU A 88 5.82 -17.48 -14.25
N SER A 89 6.72 -16.80 -14.96
CA SER A 89 8.14 -16.72 -14.57
C SER A 89 8.37 -16.02 -13.23
N VAL A 90 7.50 -15.10 -12.83
CA VAL A 90 7.56 -14.45 -11.51
C VAL A 90 7.02 -15.40 -10.45
N TYR A 91 5.94 -16.12 -10.73
CA TYR A 91 5.38 -17.13 -9.84
C TYR A 91 6.40 -18.24 -9.53
N GLU A 92 7.06 -18.80 -10.54
CA GLU A 92 8.08 -19.85 -10.35
C GLU A 92 9.29 -19.34 -9.55
N ARG A 93 9.73 -18.09 -9.78
CA ARG A 93 10.75 -17.45 -8.94
C ARG A 93 10.27 -17.31 -7.49
N ALA A 94 9.05 -16.87 -7.25
CA ALA A 94 8.49 -16.74 -5.91
C ALA A 94 8.44 -18.11 -5.18
N ARG A 95 8.06 -19.19 -5.87
CA ARG A 95 8.09 -20.56 -5.33
C ARG A 95 9.48 -21.01 -4.93
N SER A 96 10.51 -20.57 -5.66
CA SER A 96 11.91 -20.82 -5.33
C SER A 96 12.45 -19.95 -4.18
N GLY A 97 11.65 -19.03 -3.65
CA GLY A 97 12.03 -18.11 -2.56
C GLY A 97 12.69 -16.81 -3.02
N ASP A 98 12.57 -16.44 -4.31
CA ASP A 98 13.04 -15.16 -4.82
C ASP A 98 12.33 -14.00 -4.09
N ARG A 99 13.11 -13.16 -3.42
CA ARG A 99 12.59 -12.06 -2.59
C ARG A 99 11.94 -10.95 -3.40
N SER A 100 12.44 -10.67 -4.60
CA SER A 100 11.85 -9.65 -5.48
C SER A 100 10.47 -10.09 -5.96
N ALA A 101 10.35 -11.34 -6.40
CA ALA A 101 9.07 -11.91 -6.83
C ALA A 101 8.07 -11.99 -5.66
N LEU A 102 8.51 -12.42 -4.48
CA LEU A 102 7.68 -12.42 -3.26
C LEU A 102 7.25 -11.00 -2.86
N TYR A 103 8.12 -10.00 -3.02
CA TYR A 103 7.80 -8.60 -2.77
C TYR A 103 6.72 -8.10 -3.74
N SER A 104 6.83 -8.41 -5.04
CA SER A 104 5.79 -8.07 -6.01
C SER A 104 4.43 -8.68 -5.66
N ILE A 105 4.40 -9.93 -5.18
CA ILE A 105 3.14 -10.53 -4.70
C ILE A 105 2.62 -9.81 -3.44
N ALA A 106 3.50 -9.49 -2.50
CA ALA A 106 3.13 -8.74 -1.30
C ALA A 106 2.57 -7.35 -1.63
N HIS A 107 3.07 -6.72 -2.70
CA HIS A 107 2.55 -5.46 -3.24
C HIS A 107 1.10 -5.58 -3.67
N GLU A 108 0.78 -6.59 -4.46
CA GLU A 108 -0.60 -6.81 -4.90
C GLU A 108 -1.54 -7.20 -3.73
N ILE A 109 -1.03 -7.91 -2.72
CA ILE A 109 -1.76 -8.17 -1.48
C ILE A 109 -2.04 -6.85 -0.72
N SER A 110 -1.09 -5.92 -0.70
CA SER A 110 -1.29 -4.59 -0.10
C SER A 110 -2.40 -3.81 -0.82
N HIS A 111 -2.52 -3.90 -2.14
CA HIS A 111 -3.66 -3.30 -2.86
C HIS A 111 -5.01 -3.86 -2.41
N TRP A 112 -5.13 -5.20 -2.34
CA TRP A 112 -6.32 -5.85 -1.80
C TRP A 112 -6.61 -5.39 -0.38
N GLY A 113 -5.57 -5.31 0.45
CA GLY A 113 -5.64 -4.85 1.83
C GLY A 113 -6.14 -3.43 1.97
N LEU A 114 -5.54 -2.50 1.25
CA LEU A 114 -5.91 -1.08 1.31
C LEU A 114 -7.33 -0.86 0.83
N ILE A 115 -7.74 -1.49 -0.27
CA ILE A 115 -9.10 -1.33 -0.78
C ILE A 115 -10.11 -1.89 0.21
N ASN A 116 -9.90 -3.09 0.75
CA ASN A 116 -10.84 -3.69 1.68
C ASN A 116 -10.80 -3.01 3.06
N TYR A 117 -9.61 -2.67 3.59
CA TYR A 117 -9.46 -1.93 4.84
C TYR A 117 -10.09 -0.54 4.76
N PHE A 118 -9.86 0.23 3.68
CA PHE A 118 -10.47 1.55 3.53
C PHE A 118 -11.96 1.48 3.21
N LYS A 119 -12.42 0.49 2.43
CA LYS A 119 -13.87 0.26 2.23
C LYS A 119 -14.58 -0.05 3.55
N LEU A 120 -14.00 -0.96 4.34
CA LEU A 120 -14.59 -1.40 5.62
C LEU A 120 -14.54 -0.31 6.70
N ASN A 121 -13.48 0.51 6.75
CA ASN A 121 -13.29 1.48 7.84
C ASN A 121 -13.72 2.92 7.51
N LEU A 122 -13.69 3.35 6.24
CA LEU A 122 -13.96 4.74 5.86
C LEU A 122 -15.25 4.93 5.03
N GLY A 123 -15.90 3.85 4.60
CA GLY A 123 -17.17 3.94 3.87
C GLY A 123 -17.08 4.74 2.56
N LEU A 124 -15.90 4.75 1.93
CA LEU A 124 -15.69 5.46 0.66
C LEU A 124 -16.56 4.81 -0.43
N GLN A 125 -17.43 5.61 -1.06
CA GLN A 125 -18.20 5.19 -2.22
C GLN A 125 -17.26 4.89 -3.40
N GLU A 126 -17.68 3.96 -4.27
CA GLU A 126 -16.90 3.52 -5.42
C GLU A 126 -16.44 4.71 -6.29
N PHE A 127 -15.16 4.66 -6.67
CA PHE A 127 -14.35 5.74 -7.26
C PHE A 127 -14.78 6.20 -8.66
N GLU A 128 -15.97 5.83 -9.12
CA GLU A 128 -16.43 6.03 -10.50
C GLU A 128 -16.76 7.49 -10.86
N ARG A 129 -16.68 8.43 -9.90
CA ARG A 129 -17.06 9.84 -10.11
C ARG A 129 -15.91 10.86 -10.12
N LEU A 130 -14.66 10.41 -10.06
CA LEU A 130 -13.49 11.31 -10.12
C LEU A 130 -13.15 11.68 -11.57
N ASP A 131 -12.78 12.94 -11.81
CA ASP A 131 -12.21 13.35 -13.10
C ASP A 131 -10.83 12.72 -13.35
N THR A 132 -10.36 12.74 -14.60
CA THR A 132 -9.13 12.07 -15.01
C THR A 132 -7.89 12.52 -14.23
N VAL A 133 -7.77 13.79 -13.87
CA VAL A 133 -6.61 14.33 -13.14
C VAL A 133 -6.67 13.86 -11.69
N SER A 134 -7.83 13.99 -11.04
CA SER A 134 -8.03 13.51 -9.67
C SER A 134 -7.83 12.01 -9.57
N LYS A 135 -8.27 11.25 -10.58
CA LYS A 135 -8.05 9.81 -10.67
C LYS A 135 -6.57 9.46 -10.77
N ALA A 136 -5.81 10.14 -11.62
CA ALA A 136 -4.37 9.92 -11.75
C ALA A 136 -3.61 10.22 -10.44
N VAL A 137 -3.94 11.34 -9.77
CA VAL A 137 -3.36 11.68 -8.46
C VAL A 137 -3.70 10.62 -7.42
N PHE A 138 -4.96 10.19 -7.34
CA PHE A 138 -5.39 9.16 -6.39
C PHE A 138 -4.67 7.83 -6.64
N MET A 139 -4.56 7.39 -7.89
CA MET A 139 -3.82 6.18 -8.25
C MET A 139 -2.36 6.26 -7.79
N ASN A 140 -1.67 7.38 -8.07
CA ASN A 140 -0.29 7.57 -7.61
C ASN A 140 -0.17 7.54 -6.08
N ILE A 141 -1.12 8.13 -5.35
CA ILE A 141 -1.15 8.05 -3.88
C ILE A 141 -1.35 6.60 -3.46
N HIS A 142 -2.29 5.88 -4.08
CA HIS A 142 -2.60 4.50 -3.76
C HIS A 142 -1.39 3.57 -3.96
N GLU A 143 -0.68 3.69 -5.08
CA GLU A 143 0.56 2.94 -5.35
C GLU A 143 1.63 3.21 -4.29
N ASN A 144 1.90 4.48 -3.97
CA ASN A 144 2.88 4.83 -2.94
C ASN A 144 2.52 4.24 -1.56
N ILE A 145 1.24 4.21 -1.24
CA ILE A 145 0.77 3.66 0.04
C ILE A 145 0.83 2.13 0.04
N ALA A 146 0.56 1.49 -1.10
CA ALA A 146 0.76 0.05 -1.29
C ALA A 146 2.24 -0.31 -1.15
N ASP A 147 3.15 0.45 -1.75
CA ASP A 147 4.60 0.29 -1.61
C ASP A 147 5.05 0.39 -0.15
N LEU A 148 4.58 1.42 0.55
CA LEU A 148 4.89 1.63 1.96
C LEU A 148 4.37 0.49 2.83
N LEU A 149 3.10 0.10 2.65
CA LEU A 149 2.51 -1.00 3.41
C LEU A 149 3.27 -2.29 3.17
N THR A 150 3.59 -2.60 1.92
CA THR A 150 4.37 -3.78 1.52
C THR A 150 5.73 -3.81 2.21
N SER A 151 6.43 -2.68 2.23
CA SER A 151 7.71 -2.55 2.92
C SER A 151 7.59 -2.89 4.41
N LEU A 152 6.54 -2.40 5.07
CA LEU A 152 6.28 -2.64 6.50
C LEU A 152 5.75 -4.06 6.80
N LEU A 153 5.18 -4.75 5.81
CA LEU A 153 4.77 -6.14 5.93
C LEU A 153 5.98 -7.07 5.81
N VAL A 154 6.81 -6.83 4.79
CA VAL A 154 7.92 -7.72 4.42
C VAL A 154 9.12 -7.53 5.33
N PHE A 155 9.41 -6.29 5.76
CA PHE A 155 10.61 -5.95 6.53
C PHE A 155 10.28 -5.37 7.89
N SER A 156 11.15 -5.63 8.86
CA SER A 156 11.11 -4.96 10.16
C SER A 156 11.57 -3.49 10.02
N GLU A 157 11.15 -2.65 10.96
CA GLU A 157 11.63 -1.27 11.01
C GLU A 157 13.16 -1.21 11.18
N GLU A 158 13.74 -2.11 11.98
CA GLU A 158 15.18 -2.20 12.14
C GLU A 158 15.89 -2.59 10.84
N GLU A 159 15.31 -3.50 10.05
CA GLU A 159 15.86 -3.87 8.73
C GLU A 159 15.84 -2.69 7.76
N LEU A 160 14.70 -1.99 7.69
CA LEU A 160 14.55 -0.80 6.85
C LEU A 160 15.54 0.29 7.26
N LEU A 161 15.68 0.59 8.56
CA LEU A 161 16.61 1.62 9.04
C LEU A 161 18.10 1.22 8.87
N LYS A 162 18.42 -0.07 8.93
CA LYS A 162 19.78 -0.58 8.68
C LYS A 162 20.23 -0.46 7.23
N ALA A 163 19.29 -0.40 6.27
CA ALA A 163 19.57 -0.14 4.86
C ALA A 163 20.41 1.13 4.62
N GLN A 164 20.38 2.08 5.57
CA GLN A 164 21.12 3.34 5.51
C GLN A 164 22.58 3.24 6.04
N SER A 165 22.88 2.26 6.90
CA SER A 165 24.06 2.28 7.77
C SER A 165 25.09 1.17 7.52
N ALA A 166 24.71 0.08 6.86
CA ALA A 166 25.65 -0.95 6.42
C ALA A 166 25.21 -1.42 5.03
N GLY A 167 26.12 -1.48 4.07
CA GLY A 167 25.86 -2.07 2.74
C GLY A 167 25.59 -3.58 2.76
N ASP A 168 25.09 -4.12 3.87
CA ASP A 168 24.95 -5.55 4.16
C ASP A 168 23.64 -6.14 3.64
N PHE A 169 22.68 -5.31 3.21
CA PHE A 169 21.44 -5.77 2.58
C PHE A 169 21.09 -4.89 1.38
N ASP A 170 21.26 -5.44 0.18
CA ASP A 170 20.89 -4.76 -1.07
C ASP A 170 19.38 -4.83 -1.30
N PHE A 171 18.64 -3.92 -0.64
CA PHE A 171 17.22 -3.71 -0.91
C PHE A 171 16.95 -3.32 -2.37
N GLY A 172 17.94 -2.78 -3.10
CA GLY A 172 17.80 -2.44 -4.51
C GLY A 172 17.54 -3.64 -5.42
N SER A 173 17.88 -4.85 -4.96
CA SER A 173 17.58 -6.10 -5.65
C SER A 173 16.11 -6.51 -5.58
N CYS A 174 15.35 -6.00 -4.60
CA CYS A 174 13.94 -6.36 -4.37
C CYS A 174 12.98 -5.17 -4.40
N MET A 175 13.46 -3.95 -4.20
CA MET A 175 12.67 -2.72 -4.11
C MET A 175 13.27 -1.63 -5.00
N GLY A 176 12.40 -0.82 -5.60
CA GLY A 176 12.79 0.41 -6.28
C GLY A 176 13.34 1.47 -5.31
N LYS A 177 14.23 2.34 -5.80
CA LYS A 177 14.85 3.42 -5.00
C LYS A 177 13.81 4.33 -4.34
N ASP A 178 12.71 4.62 -5.03
CA ASP A 178 11.65 5.50 -4.53
C ASP A 178 10.88 4.82 -3.40
N GLN A 179 10.61 3.51 -3.51
CA GLN A 179 9.96 2.71 -2.46
C GLN A 179 10.81 2.67 -1.19
N ILE A 180 12.12 2.42 -1.33
CA ILE A 180 13.07 2.44 -0.22
C ILE A 180 13.08 3.82 0.44
N SER A 181 13.15 4.88 -0.36
CA SER A 181 13.18 6.26 0.13
C SER A 181 11.91 6.61 0.92
N LEU A 182 10.74 6.19 0.42
CA LEU A 182 9.46 6.41 1.09
C LEU A 182 9.37 5.66 2.42
N ALA A 183 9.75 4.38 2.43
CA ALA A 183 9.74 3.55 3.64
C ALA A 183 10.69 4.11 4.72
N LEU A 184 11.90 4.51 4.33
CA LEU A 184 12.87 5.16 5.21
C LEU A 184 12.34 6.48 5.77
N PHE A 185 11.81 7.35 4.90
CA PHE A 185 11.23 8.62 5.32
C PHE A 185 10.12 8.40 6.34
N TYR A 186 9.24 7.42 6.12
CA TYR A 186 8.18 7.10 7.08
C TYR A 186 8.73 6.63 8.42
N CYS A 187 9.62 5.64 8.43
CA CYS A 187 10.15 5.07 9.67
C CYS A 187 10.81 6.16 10.53
N GLN A 188 11.60 7.04 9.91
CA GLN A 188 12.29 8.13 10.59
C GLN A 188 11.35 9.23 11.11
N ASN A 189 10.27 9.54 10.38
CA ASN A 189 9.52 10.78 10.61
C ASN A 189 8.08 10.57 11.13
N HIS A 190 7.51 9.36 11.10
CA HIS A 190 6.08 9.13 11.40
C HIS A 190 5.59 9.78 12.71
N LYS A 191 6.36 9.70 13.81
CA LYS A 191 5.98 10.33 15.09
C LYS A 191 5.88 11.85 14.97
N VAL A 192 6.90 12.47 14.36
CA VAL A 192 6.96 13.92 14.15
C VAL A 192 5.86 14.38 13.19
N LEU A 193 5.60 13.61 12.14
CA LEU A 193 4.53 13.85 11.17
C LEU A 193 3.15 13.83 11.85
N ALA A 194 2.84 12.79 12.61
CA ALA A 194 1.57 12.64 13.33
C ALA A 194 1.38 13.75 14.39
N GLU A 195 2.43 14.06 15.15
CA GLU A 195 2.38 15.14 16.14
C GLU A 195 2.14 16.51 15.49
N ASN A 196 2.84 16.81 14.39
CA ASN A 196 2.67 18.08 13.68
C ASN A 196 1.28 18.20 13.07
N PHE A 197 0.70 17.10 12.58
CA PHE A 197 -0.68 17.07 12.10
C PHE A 197 -1.67 17.45 13.21
N MET A 198 -1.57 16.75 14.35
CA MET A 198 -2.46 16.95 15.49
C MET A 198 -2.32 18.34 16.10
N LYS A 199 -1.10 18.87 16.21
CA LYS A 199 -0.82 20.17 16.84
C LYS A 199 -1.15 21.36 15.93
N ASN A 200 -0.86 21.28 14.63
CA ASN A 200 -0.85 22.45 13.76
C ASN A 200 -1.95 22.47 12.69
N ILE A 201 -2.40 21.30 12.24
CA ILE A 201 -3.31 21.19 11.09
C ILE A 201 -4.74 20.95 11.56
N VAL A 202 -4.96 20.00 12.49
CA VAL A 202 -6.30 19.70 13.02
C VAL A 202 -7.01 20.94 13.58
N PRO A 203 -6.39 21.78 14.43
CA PRO A 203 -7.07 22.97 14.96
C PRO A 203 -7.49 23.96 13.87
N LYS A 204 -6.69 24.09 12.81
CA LYS A 204 -6.99 24.97 11.67
C LYS A 204 -8.16 24.45 10.86
N ILE A 205 -8.22 23.14 10.60
CA ILE A 205 -9.35 22.50 9.91
C ILE A 205 -10.64 22.65 10.75
N MET A 206 -10.57 22.41 12.06
CA MET A 206 -11.72 22.56 12.94
C MET A 206 -12.22 24.01 13.01
N ALA A 207 -11.31 24.99 12.99
CA ALA A 207 -11.67 26.40 12.95
C ALA A 207 -12.34 26.79 11.62
N GLN A 208 -11.82 26.30 10.49
CA GLN A 208 -12.41 26.54 9.16
C GLN A 208 -13.81 25.93 9.04
N ASN A 209 -14.00 24.67 9.45
CA ASN A 209 -15.31 24.02 9.40
C ASN A 209 -16.37 24.77 10.21
N LYS A 210 -16.03 25.26 11.41
CA LYS A 210 -16.92 26.10 12.21
C LYS A 210 -17.28 27.41 11.51
N GLN A 211 -16.32 28.02 10.81
CA GLN A 211 -16.53 29.27 10.07
C GLN A 211 -17.44 29.05 8.85
N THR A 212 -17.24 27.97 8.09
CA THR A 212 -18.09 27.59 6.96
C THR A 212 -19.51 27.24 7.40
N GLU A 213 -19.67 26.57 8.54
CA GLU A 213 -20.99 26.26 9.10
C GLU A 213 -21.71 27.51 9.60
N LEU A 214 -20.98 28.45 10.22
CA LEU A 214 -21.52 29.77 10.56
C LEU A 214 -22.02 30.50 9.31
N GLN A 215 -21.20 30.55 8.26
CA GLN A 215 -21.56 31.22 7.00
C GLN A 215 -22.81 30.62 6.35
N ARG A 216 -23.01 29.30 6.42
CA ARG A 216 -24.24 28.63 5.95
C ARG A 216 -25.48 28.90 6.79
N ARG A 217 -25.33 29.32 8.05
CA ARG A 217 -26.46 29.66 8.93
C ARG A 217 -26.87 31.13 8.82
N ILE A 218 -26.01 31.97 8.26
CA ILE A 218 -26.21 33.43 8.17
C ILE A 218 -26.56 33.86 6.73
N GLY A 219 -26.30 33.02 5.72
CA GLY A 219 -26.77 33.17 4.33
C GLY A 219 -27.97 32.29 4.03
#